data_AF-A0A174RQR6-F1
#
_entry.id   AF-A0A174RQR6-F1
#
_cell.length_a   1.000
_cell.length_b   1.000
_cell.length_c   1.000
_cell.angle_alpha   90.00
_cell.angle_beta   90.00
_cell.angle_gamma   90.00
#
_symmetry.space_group_name_H-M   'P 1'
#
loop_
_entity.id
_entity.type
_entity.pdbx_description
1 polymer ?
#
loop_
_entity_poly.entity_id
_entity_poly.type
_entity_poly.pdbx_seq_one_letter_code
_entity_poly.pdbx_strand_id
1 'polypeptide(L)'
;MKKHLSLVLAFILSMSLLLVPSMAAEDIPEEIQGSDESVVLPEEDLATVEDVQEYYSTLASAAKSSKAIIVIPGIAGTALKRLPQNQLVWIWVTNFRYLECDESGNSEYYISPTTEGILWPGISYGALNLYKPMCTSLEEEFGSEYDVVFFPYDWRMSNADTAELLSDFIDESNYSDVILVAHSMGGLVASKYIKSTTGQSKTEKMITLGTPYLGSPRSVYVMELAICLVSARIA
;
A
#
# COMPACT_ATOMS: atom_id res chain seq x y z
N MET A 1 -22.68 -12.82 -7.88
CA MET A 1 -22.52 -11.38 -8.20
C MET A 1 -22.91 -10.45 -7.05
N LYS A 2 -24.16 -10.43 -6.54
CA LYS A 2 -24.54 -9.50 -5.43
C LYS A 2 -23.88 -9.76 -4.05
N LYS A 3 -23.31 -10.94 -3.82
CA LYS A 3 -22.73 -11.30 -2.51
C LYS A 3 -21.31 -10.78 -2.30
N HIS A 4 -20.48 -10.65 -3.33
CA HIS A 4 -19.08 -10.21 -3.20
C HIS A 4 -18.93 -8.70 -3.01
N LEU A 5 -19.87 -7.89 -3.51
CA LEU A 5 -19.90 -6.43 -3.28
C LEU A 5 -20.23 -6.07 -1.82
N SER A 6 -20.94 -6.94 -1.10
CA SER A 6 -21.30 -6.75 0.32
C SER A 6 -20.12 -7.00 1.28
N LEU A 7 -19.09 -7.73 0.83
CA LEU A 7 -17.92 -8.15 1.63
C LEU A 7 -16.93 -7.01 1.85
N VAL A 8 -16.58 -6.38 0.73
CA VAL A 8 -15.61 -5.29 0.70
C VAL A 8 -16.18 -4.12 1.50
N LEU A 9 -17.47 -3.83 1.36
CA LEU A 9 -18.19 -2.82 2.13
C LEU A 9 -18.13 -3.06 3.66
N ALA A 10 -18.23 -4.32 4.10
CA ALA A 10 -18.22 -4.70 5.52
C ALA A 10 -16.82 -4.58 6.16
N PHE A 11 -15.74 -4.77 5.39
CA PHE A 11 -14.37 -4.50 5.84
C PHE A 11 -14.13 -3.02 6.17
N ILE A 12 -14.79 -2.13 5.44
CA ILE A 12 -14.45 -0.70 5.44
C ILE A 12 -15.25 0.06 6.50
N LEU A 13 -16.51 -0.35 6.73
CA LEU A 13 -17.35 0.17 7.80
C LEU A 13 -16.76 -0.12 9.20
N SER A 14 -15.94 -1.17 9.35
CA SER A 14 -15.35 -1.53 10.64
C SER A 14 -14.14 -0.70 11.04
N MET A 15 -13.26 -0.37 10.09
CA MET A 15 -12.10 0.50 10.35
C MET A 15 -12.51 1.97 10.51
N SER A 16 -13.58 2.42 9.86
CA SER A 16 -14.08 3.79 9.96
C SER A 16 -14.80 4.09 11.27
N LEU A 17 -15.45 3.11 11.92
CA LEU A 17 -16.10 3.34 13.23
C LEU A 17 -15.14 3.41 14.43
N LEU A 18 -13.87 3.04 14.29
CA LEU A 18 -12.93 2.99 15.42
C LEU A 18 -12.06 4.26 15.57
N LEU A 19 -12.06 5.18 14.60
CA LEU A 19 -11.09 6.30 14.57
C LEU A 19 -11.66 7.69 14.28
N VAL A 20 -12.98 7.86 14.15
CA VAL A 20 -13.59 9.20 14.04
C VAL A 20 -14.22 9.58 15.37
N PRO A 21 -13.68 10.54 16.16
CA PRO A 21 -14.49 11.20 17.15
C PRO A 21 -15.62 11.92 16.42
N SER A 22 -16.85 11.45 16.63
CA SER A 22 -18.14 12.05 16.26
C SER A 22 -18.05 13.43 15.58
N MET A 23 -17.84 13.44 14.26
CA MET A 23 -18.20 14.60 13.44
C MET A 23 -19.63 14.34 12.96
N ALA A 24 -20.51 15.25 13.32
CA ALA A 24 -21.95 15.18 13.05
C ALA A 24 -22.20 15.01 11.54
N ALA A 25 -23.15 14.12 11.24
CA ALA A 25 -23.58 13.73 9.91
C ALA A 25 -24.51 14.78 9.27
N GLU A 26 -24.07 16.03 9.18
CA GLU A 26 -24.77 17.08 8.44
C GLU A 26 -23.80 17.67 7.41
N ASP A 27 -24.26 17.79 6.16
CA ASP A 27 -23.55 18.27 4.96
C ASP A 27 -22.87 17.23 4.03
N ILE A 28 -23.58 16.17 3.63
CA ILE A 28 -23.26 15.43 2.39
C ILE A 28 -24.25 15.85 1.29
N PRO A 29 -23.80 16.44 0.16
CA PRO A 29 -24.69 16.79 -0.95
C PRO A 29 -25.31 15.56 -1.60
N GLU A 30 -26.61 15.66 -1.84
CA GLU A 30 -27.48 14.60 -2.36
C GLU A 30 -27.39 14.50 -3.90
N GLU A 31 -26.22 14.14 -4.46
CA GLU A 31 -26.15 13.90 -5.92
C GLU A 31 -25.00 12.96 -6.32
N ILE A 32 -25.06 11.67 -5.95
CA ILE A 32 -24.42 10.59 -6.71
C ILE A 32 -25.30 9.33 -6.64
N GLN A 33 -26.40 9.32 -7.41
CA GLN A 33 -26.97 8.06 -7.88
C GLN A 33 -26.25 7.69 -9.19
N GLY A 34 -25.18 6.89 -9.07
CA GLY A 34 -24.49 6.34 -10.24
C GLY A 34 -25.38 5.34 -10.96
N SER A 35 -25.74 5.65 -12.21
CA SER A 35 -26.40 4.72 -13.13
C SER A 35 -25.45 3.60 -13.54
N ASP A 36 -26.00 2.40 -13.60
CA ASP A 36 -25.38 1.12 -13.92
C ASP A 36 -25.04 0.99 -15.42
N GLU A 37 -24.20 1.89 -15.94
CA GLU A 37 -23.60 1.74 -17.27
C GLU A 37 -22.13 1.35 -17.13
N SER A 38 -21.77 0.21 -17.72
CA SER A 38 -20.39 -0.15 -18.02
C SER A 38 -19.81 0.92 -18.96
N VAL A 39 -19.21 1.96 -18.39
CA VAL A 39 -18.51 3.01 -19.14
C VAL A 39 -17.30 2.37 -19.81
N VAL A 40 -17.42 2.11 -21.12
CA VAL A 40 -16.27 1.84 -21.98
C VAL A 40 -15.51 3.16 -22.11
N LEU A 41 -14.32 3.23 -21.50
CA LEU A 41 -13.47 4.41 -21.57
C LEU A 41 -12.84 4.51 -22.96
N PRO A 42 -12.71 5.73 -23.55
CA PRO A 42 -12.10 5.92 -24.86
C PRO A 42 -10.62 5.50 -24.86
N GLU A 43 -10.16 4.87 -25.96
CA GLU A 43 -8.83 4.24 -26.14
C GLU A 43 -7.61 5.18 -26.00
N GLU A 44 -7.78 6.51 -25.93
CA GLU A 44 -6.65 7.45 -26.00
C GLU A 44 -5.88 7.69 -24.70
N ASP A 45 -6.37 7.23 -23.54
CA ASP A 45 -5.68 7.38 -22.24
C ASP A 45 -5.69 6.05 -21.47
N LEU A 46 -5.02 5.02 -22.00
CA LEU A 46 -4.77 3.78 -21.27
C LEU A 46 -3.44 3.89 -20.52
N ALA A 47 -3.50 3.75 -19.20
CA ALA A 47 -2.30 3.62 -18.38
C ALA A 47 -1.53 2.34 -18.75
N THR A 48 -0.22 2.38 -18.55
CA THR A 48 0.73 1.35 -18.93
C THR A 48 1.49 0.85 -17.70
N VAL A 49 2.23 -0.26 -17.85
CA VAL A 49 3.09 -0.77 -16.77
C VAL A 49 4.24 0.20 -16.52
N GLU A 50 4.68 0.88 -17.56
CA GLU A 50 5.71 1.91 -17.55
C GLU A 50 5.35 3.07 -16.61
N ASP A 51 4.07 3.47 -16.52
CA ASP A 51 3.63 4.53 -15.61
C ASP A 51 3.81 4.16 -14.12
N VAL A 52 3.72 2.86 -13.79
CA VAL A 52 3.99 2.36 -12.43
C VAL A 52 5.49 2.32 -12.16
N GLN A 53 6.30 1.94 -13.14
CA GLN A 53 7.76 1.91 -13.00
C GLN A 53 8.35 3.31 -12.89
N GLU A 54 7.81 4.28 -13.62
CA GLU A 54 8.24 5.70 -13.54
C GLU A 54 8.11 6.25 -12.11
N TYR A 55 7.11 5.81 -11.34
CA TYR A 55 6.97 6.17 -9.94
C TYR A 55 8.18 5.71 -9.09
N TYR A 56 8.62 4.47 -9.26
CA TYR A 56 9.75 3.93 -8.51
C TYR A 56 11.08 4.51 -8.96
N SER A 57 11.27 4.75 -10.26
CA SER A 57 12.46 5.44 -10.76
C SER A 57 12.54 6.89 -10.26
N THR A 58 11.40 7.58 -10.16
CA THR A 58 11.33 8.90 -9.54
C THR A 58 11.72 8.84 -8.06
N LEU A 59 11.16 7.87 -7.30
CA LEU A 59 11.52 7.66 -5.90
C LEU A 59 13.01 7.35 -5.73
N ALA A 60 13.57 6.51 -6.60
CA ALA A 60 14.99 6.12 -6.58
C ALA A 60 15.92 7.31 -6.88
N SER A 61 15.52 8.20 -7.79
CA SER A 61 16.29 9.40 -8.13
C SER A 61 16.44 10.39 -6.97
N ALA A 62 15.63 10.26 -5.92
CA ALA A 62 15.68 11.11 -4.73
C ALA A 62 16.73 10.67 -3.70
N ALA A 63 17.44 9.56 -3.93
CA ALA A 63 18.51 9.07 -3.06
C ALA A 63 19.64 10.10 -2.90
N LYS A 64 20.11 10.28 -1.65
CA LYS A 64 21.16 11.25 -1.27
C LYS A 64 22.36 10.58 -0.64
N SER A 65 22.19 9.38 -0.10
CA SER A 65 23.23 8.55 0.50
C SER A 65 23.39 7.23 -0.28
N SER A 66 24.51 6.53 -0.09
CA SER A 66 24.64 5.14 -0.54
C SER A 66 24.00 4.14 0.44
N LYS A 67 23.57 4.61 1.62
CA LYS A 67 22.93 3.78 2.64
C LYS A 67 21.49 4.19 2.87
N ALA A 68 20.61 3.23 3.13
CA ALA A 68 19.20 3.52 3.40
C ALA A 68 18.59 2.70 4.53
N ILE A 69 17.67 3.29 5.27
CA ILE A 69 16.70 2.60 6.11
C ILE A 69 15.37 2.60 5.36
N ILE A 70 14.96 1.42 4.87
CA ILE A 70 13.76 1.26 4.05
C ILE A 70 12.62 0.74 4.91
N VAL A 71 11.59 1.56 5.08
CA VAL A 71 10.36 1.23 5.78
C VAL A 71 9.36 0.59 4.81
N ILE A 72 9.03 -0.68 5.05
CA ILE A 72 8.15 -1.47 4.20
C ILE A 72 6.79 -1.67 4.91
N PRO A 73 5.70 -1.09 4.40
CA PRO A 73 4.40 -1.13 5.05
C PRO A 73 3.75 -2.51 4.99
N GLY A 74 2.75 -2.71 5.85
CA GLY A 74 1.87 -3.88 5.82
C GLY A 74 0.72 -3.76 4.82
N ILE A 75 -0.14 -4.78 4.80
CA ILE A 75 -1.38 -4.78 4.01
C ILE A 75 -2.19 -3.51 4.29
N ALA A 76 -2.70 -2.87 3.24
CA ALA A 76 -3.48 -1.63 3.34
C ALA A 76 -2.70 -0.40 3.89
N GLY A 77 -1.39 -0.53 4.10
CA GLY A 77 -0.54 0.54 4.65
C GLY A 77 -0.18 1.65 3.67
N THR A 78 -0.35 1.42 2.37
CA THR A 78 -0.03 2.38 1.29
C THR A 78 -1.30 2.93 0.66
N ALA A 79 -1.32 4.23 0.41
CA ALA A 79 -2.35 4.89 -0.40
C ALA A 79 -2.22 4.46 -1.87
N LEU A 80 -3.34 4.10 -2.52
CA LEU A 80 -3.37 3.63 -3.91
C LEU A 80 -4.21 4.56 -4.77
N LYS A 81 -3.73 4.85 -5.97
CA LYS A 81 -4.44 5.63 -6.99
C LYS A 81 -4.63 4.83 -8.27
N ARG A 82 -5.73 5.09 -8.97
CA ARG A 82 -6.00 4.59 -10.32
C ARG A 82 -5.38 5.51 -11.35
N LEU A 83 -4.72 4.90 -12.33
CA LEU A 83 -4.17 5.56 -13.49
C LEU A 83 -5.10 5.40 -14.72
N PRO A 84 -5.05 6.33 -15.68
CA PRO A 84 -4.25 7.58 -15.65
C PRO A 84 -4.92 8.74 -14.88
N GLN A 85 -6.16 8.57 -14.40
CA GLN A 85 -6.94 9.66 -13.80
C GLN A 85 -6.38 10.19 -12.47
N ASN A 86 -5.31 9.59 -11.92
CA ASN A 86 -4.72 9.89 -10.61
C ASN A 86 -5.77 9.90 -9.47
N GLN A 87 -6.80 9.07 -9.61
CA GLN A 87 -7.91 9.02 -8.67
C GLN A 87 -7.55 8.16 -7.45
N LEU A 88 -7.62 8.70 -6.23
CA LEU A 88 -7.39 7.90 -5.02
C LEU A 88 -8.49 6.82 -4.87
N VAL A 89 -8.09 5.56 -4.77
CA VAL A 89 -8.98 4.39 -4.71
C VAL A 89 -8.95 3.66 -3.37
N TRP A 90 -7.95 3.92 -2.54
CA TRP A 90 -7.81 3.40 -1.19
C TRP A 90 -7.71 4.56 -0.19
N ILE A 91 -8.44 4.44 0.93
CA ILE A 91 -8.72 5.38 2.06
C ILE A 91 -10.22 5.76 2.18
N TRP A 92 -11.02 5.76 1.10
CA TRP A 92 -12.44 6.18 1.11
C TRP A 92 -13.41 5.15 0.52
N VAL A 93 -14.56 4.92 1.19
CA VAL A 93 -15.58 3.86 0.88
C VAL A 93 -16.14 3.92 -0.54
N THR A 94 -15.97 5.05 -1.22
CA THR A 94 -16.63 5.35 -2.48
C THR A 94 -15.91 4.82 -3.73
N ASN A 95 -14.61 4.54 -3.67
CA ASN A 95 -13.80 4.18 -4.86
C ASN A 95 -13.21 2.76 -4.85
N PHE A 96 -13.59 1.94 -3.87
CA PHE A 96 -13.08 0.56 -3.70
C PHE A 96 -13.33 -0.38 -4.87
N ARG A 97 -14.34 -0.12 -5.70
CA ARG A 97 -14.62 -0.93 -6.90
C ARG A 97 -13.39 -1.05 -7.81
N TYR A 98 -12.52 -0.04 -7.80
CA TYR A 98 -11.32 0.00 -8.61
C TYR A 98 -10.14 -0.79 -8.03
N LEU A 99 -10.32 -1.40 -6.86
CA LEU A 99 -9.34 -2.32 -6.27
C LEU A 99 -9.57 -3.78 -6.71
N GLU A 100 -10.54 -4.03 -7.60
CA GLU A 100 -10.86 -5.37 -8.10
C GLU A 100 -9.67 -6.03 -8.80
N CYS A 101 -9.58 -7.34 -8.64
CA CYS A 101 -8.64 -8.21 -9.33
C CYS A 101 -9.43 -9.36 -9.96
N ASP A 102 -8.95 -9.87 -11.08
CA ASP A 102 -9.54 -10.98 -11.82
C ASP A 102 -9.41 -12.30 -11.02
N GLU A 103 -10.00 -13.38 -11.56
CA GLU A 103 -9.94 -14.71 -10.92
C GLU A 103 -8.51 -15.29 -10.83
N SER A 104 -7.56 -14.75 -11.60
CA SER A 104 -6.14 -15.12 -11.57
C SER A 104 -5.33 -14.24 -10.60
N GLY A 105 -5.95 -13.24 -9.99
CA GLY A 105 -5.32 -12.28 -9.08
C GLY A 105 -4.64 -11.09 -9.76
N ASN A 106 -4.85 -10.89 -11.06
CA ASN A 106 -4.35 -9.71 -11.77
C ASN A 106 -5.26 -8.51 -11.50
N SER A 107 -4.69 -7.31 -11.37
CA SER A 107 -5.50 -6.10 -11.18
C SER A 107 -6.34 -5.81 -12.44
N GLU A 108 -7.65 -5.59 -12.28
CA GLU A 108 -8.56 -5.18 -13.37
C GLU A 108 -8.30 -3.74 -13.84
N TYR A 109 -7.65 -2.95 -12.98
CA TYR A 109 -7.32 -1.55 -13.24
C TYR A 109 -5.83 -1.31 -13.03
N TYR A 110 -5.24 -0.39 -13.79
CA TYR A 110 -3.90 0.10 -13.52
C TYR A 110 -3.90 0.92 -12.23
N ILE A 111 -3.30 0.34 -11.20
CA ILE A 111 -3.18 0.94 -9.88
C ILE A 111 -1.71 1.18 -9.60
N SER A 112 -1.42 2.35 -9.06
CA SER A 112 -0.08 2.75 -8.64
C SER A 112 -0.11 3.17 -7.17
N PRO A 113 0.93 2.84 -6.39
CA PRO A 113 1.13 3.47 -5.10
C PRO A 113 1.23 4.99 -5.23
N THR A 114 0.88 5.70 -4.17
CA THR A 114 1.10 7.15 -4.12
C THR A 114 1.46 7.63 -2.73
N THR A 115 2.35 8.60 -2.69
CA THR A 115 2.75 9.38 -1.51
C THR A 115 2.28 10.84 -1.61
N GLU A 116 1.57 11.18 -2.69
CA GLU A 116 1.07 12.51 -2.99
C GLU A 116 -0.43 12.49 -3.27
N GLY A 117 -1.14 13.51 -2.77
CA GLY A 117 -2.56 13.70 -3.01
C GLY A 117 -2.90 15.19 -3.01
N ILE A 118 -3.38 15.70 -4.14
CA ILE A 118 -3.76 17.11 -4.33
C ILE A 118 -4.76 17.58 -3.26
N LEU A 119 -5.68 16.69 -2.86
CA LEU A 119 -6.74 16.98 -1.89
C LEU A 119 -6.33 16.69 -0.43
N TRP A 120 -5.18 16.04 -0.19
CA TRP A 120 -4.79 15.57 1.14
C TRP A 120 -3.27 15.69 1.37
N PRO A 121 -2.79 16.80 1.95
CA PRO A 121 -1.44 16.87 2.49
C PRO A 121 -1.35 15.89 3.66
N GLY A 122 -0.74 14.72 3.46
CA GLY A 122 -0.49 13.78 4.57
C GLY A 122 -0.61 12.28 4.27
N ILE A 123 -0.11 11.83 3.12
CA ILE A 123 0.01 10.38 2.82
C ILE A 123 1.44 9.95 2.47
N SER A 124 2.41 10.85 2.65
CA SER A 124 3.82 10.62 2.31
C SER A 124 4.44 9.43 3.04
N TYR A 125 3.87 9.06 4.19
CA TYR A 125 4.29 7.91 4.99
C TYR A 125 3.13 6.92 5.18
N GLY A 126 2.46 6.62 4.07
CA GLY A 126 1.39 5.63 3.99
C GLY A 126 -0.01 6.20 4.20
N ALA A 127 -1.00 5.32 4.10
CA ALA A 127 -2.40 5.68 4.30
C ALA A 127 -2.59 6.34 5.67
N LEU A 128 -3.23 7.52 5.69
CA LEU A 128 -3.41 8.35 6.89
C LEU A 128 -2.10 8.70 7.62
N ASN A 129 -0.95 8.65 6.93
CA ASN A 129 0.38 8.91 7.50
C ASN A 129 0.74 8.03 8.72
N LEU A 130 0.19 6.82 8.79
CA LEU A 130 0.38 5.92 9.94
C LEU A 130 1.85 5.63 10.25
N TYR A 131 2.73 5.64 9.24
CA TYR A 131 4.16 5.38 9.43
C TYR A 131 4.98 6.65 9.67
N LYS A 132 4.37 7.84 9.61
CA LYS A 132 5.08 9.12 9.74
C LYS A 132 5.87 9.22 11.05
N PRO A 133 5.32 8.93 12.25
CA PRO A 133 6.08 9.06 13.49
C PRO A 133 7.36 8.21 13.48
N MET A 134 7.27 6.97 12.98
CA MET A 134 8.43 6.08 12.89
C MET A 134 9.47 6.59 11.90
N CYS A 135 9.05 7.00 10.70
CA CYS A 135 9.97 7.51 9.69
C CYS A 135 10.64 8.81 10.16
N THR A 136 9.89 9.72 10.79
CA THR A 136 10.44 10.95 11.37
C THR A 136 11.46 10.65 12.46
N SER A 137 11.18 9.75 13.40
CA SER A 137 12.15 9.39 14.45
C SER A 137 13.41 8.71 13.90
N LEU A 138 13.28 7.91 12.84
CA LEU A 138 14.44 7.33 12.16
C LEU A 138 15.27 8.40 11.44
N GLU A 139 14.61 9.36 10.79
CA GLU A 139 15.29 10.46 10.08
C GLU A 139 16.01 11.38 11.08
N GLU A 140 15.38 11.70 12.21
CA GLU A 140 15.98 12.51 13.28
C GLU A 140 17.24 11.88 13.86
N GLU A 141 17.26 10.55 14.03
CA GLU A 141 18.39 9.83 14.63
C GLU A 141 19.48 9.45 13.62
N PHE A 142 19.08 9.01 12.41
CA PHE A 142 19.97 8.36 11.44
C PHE A 142 20.08 9.08 10.10
N GLY A 143 19.29 10.13 9.84
CA GLY A 143 19.23 10.85 8.56
C GLY A 143 20.53 11.53 8.11
N SER A 144 21.52 11.62 9.00
CA SER A 144 22.87 12.11 8.65
C SER A 144 23.74 11.06 7.95
N GLU A 145 23.41 9.77 8.08
CA GLU A 145 24.15 8.65 7.49
C GLU A 145 23.30 7.83 6.50
N TYR A 146 22.01 7.67 6.79
CA TYR A 146 21.08 6.86 6.01
C TYR A 146 19.98 7.73 5.41
N ASP A 147 19.59 7.46 4.16
CA ASP A 147 18.30 7.91 3.67
C ASP A 147 17.19 7.12 4.38
N VAL A 148 16.21 7.79 4.99
CA VAL A 148 15.00 7.10 5.49
C VAL A 148 13.91 7.14 4.44
N VAL A 149 13.63 5.97 3.87
CA VAL A 149 12.71 5.83 2.73
C VAL A 149 11.49 5.03 3.15
N PHE A 150 10.30 5.61 2.96
CA PHE A 150 9.07 4.84 2.95
C PHE A 150 8.92 4.19 1.57
N PHE A 151 8.81 2.86 1.50
CA PHE A 151 8.65 2.10 0.26
C PHE A 151 7.19 1.70 0.06
N PRO A 152 6.37 2.52 -0.60
CA PRO A 152 4.98 2.19 -0.87
C PRO A 152 4.87 1.16 -2.00
N TYR A 153 3.90 0.26 -1.88
CA TYR A 153 3.59 -0.72 -2.92
C TYR A 153 2.10 -1.01 -2.99
N ASP A 154 1.68 -1.62 -4.09
CA ASP A 154 0.33 -2.17 -4.22
C ASP A 154 0.20 -3.45 -3.40
N TRP A 155 -0.33 -3.29 -2.19
CA TRP A 155 -0.51 -4.36 -1.21
C TRP A 155 -1.53 -5.42 -1.62
N ARG A 156 -2.21 -5.27 -2.76
CA ARG A 156 -3.06 -6.31 -3.33
C ARG A 156 -2.27 -7.35 -4.11
N MET A 157 -1.11 -6.95 -4.65
CA MET A 157 -0.31 -7.76 -5.55
C MET A 157 0.53 -8.79 -4.78
N SER A 158 1.10 -9.74 -5.53
CA SER A 158 1.97 -10.78 -4.98
C SER A 158 3.15 -10.16 -4.22
N ASN A 159 3.44 -10.72 -3.03
CA ASN A 159 4.64 -10.35 -2.27
C ASN A 159 5.94 -10.73 -3.01
N ALA A 160 5.89 -11.66 -3.97
CA ALA A 160 7.05 -12.02 -4.79
C ALA A 160 7.38 -10.90 -5.78
N ASP A 161 6.39 -10.44 -6.52
CA ASP A 161 6.51 -9.36 -7.50
C ASP A 161 6.91 -8.06 -6.79
N THR A 162 6.33 -7.80 -5.61
CA THR A 162 6.73 -6.65 -4.78
C THR A 162 8.18 -6.74 -4.31
N ALA A 163 8.70 -7.94 -4.05
CA ALA A 163 10.09 -8.13 -3.67
C ALA A 163 11.07 -7.94 -4.84
N GLU A 164 10.63 -8.21 -6.06
CA GLU A 164 11.36 -7.87 -7.29
C GLU A 164 11.38 -6.34 -7.48
N LEU A 165 10.23 -5.67 -7.35
CA LEU A 165 10.15 -4.21 -7.36
C LEU A 165 11.04 -3.55 -6.29
N LEU A 166 11.09 -4.12 -5.08
CA LEU A 166 11.99 -3.65 -4.02
C LEU A 166 13.46 -3.82 -4.42
N SER A 167 13.82 -4.92 -5.09
CA SER A 167 15.17 -5.15 -5.59
C SER A 167 15.57 -4.12 -6.63
N ASP A 168 14.69 -3.90 -7.62
CA ASP A 168 14.91 -2.94 -8.70
C ASP A 168 15.04 -1.52 -8.13
N PHE A 169 14.14 -1.13 -7.22
CA PHE A 169 14.21 0.15 -6.52
C PHE A 169 15.55 0.36 -5.79
N ILE A 170 16.03 -0.65 -5.06
CA ILE A 170 17.32 -0.58 -4.33
C ILE A 170 18.50 -0.46 -5.28
N ASP A 171 18.46 -1.17 -6.42
CA ASP A 171 19.49 -1.14 -7.44
C ASP A 171 19.51 0.22 -8.18
N GLU A 172 18.35 0.72 -8.61
CA GLU A 172 18.19 2.02 -9.26
C GLU A 172 18.60 3.19 -8.35
N SER A 173 18.34 3.08 -7.04
CA SER A 173 18.75 4.07 -6.05
C SER A 173 20.26 4.06 -5.77
N ASN A 174 21.00 3.10 -6.33
CA ASN A 174 22.43 2.88 -6.07
C ASN A 174 22.79 2.66 -4.58
N TYR A 175 21.85 2.12 -3.80
CA TYR A 175 22.14 1.79 -2.41
C TYR A 175 23.11 0.60 -2.33
N SER A 176 24.17 0.76 -1.53
CA SER A 176 25.15 -0.28 -1.21
C SER A 176 24.74 -1.10 0.00
N ASP A 177 24.15 -0.44 1.00
CA ASP A 177 23.80 -1.03 2.30
C ASP A 177 22.40 -0.58 2.72
N VAL A 178 21.50 -1.55 2.94
CA VAL A 178 20.13 -1.28 3.34
C VAL A 178 19.77 -1.94 4.67
N ILE A 179 19.07 -1.21 5.52
CA ILE A 179 18.38 -1.73 6.69
C ILE A 179 16.90 -1.77 6.37
N LEU A 180 16.29 -2.96 6.44
CA LEU A 180 14.87 -3.13 6.16
C LEU A 180 14.07 -3.09 7.45
N VAL A 181 13.13 -2.15 7.58
CA VAL A 181 12.17 -2.06 8.69
C VAL A 181 10.79 -2.41 8.15
N ALA A 182 10.36 -3.65 8.37
CA ALA A 182 9.19 -4.21 7.71
C ALA A 182 8.03 -4.48 8.69
N HIS A 183 6.86 -3.92 8.40
CA HIS A 183 5.66 -4.10 9.23
C HIS A 183 4.69 -5.12 8.62
N SER A 184 4.20 -6.04 9.45
CA SER A 184 3.16 -7.02 9.10
C SER A 184 3.53 -7.75 7.79
N MET A 185 2.65 -7.71 6.78
CA MET A 185 2.87 -8.31 5.46
C MET A 185 4.14 -7.83 4.76
N GLY A 186 4.60 -6.60 5.01
CA GLY A 186 5.85 -6.08 4.46
C GLY A 186 7.08 -6.92 4.83
N GLY A 187 7.04 -7.65 5.96
CA GLY A 187 8.13 -8.57 6.31
C GLY A 187 8.20 -9.79 5.41
N LEU A 188 7.10 -10.19 4.77
CA LEU A 188 7.09 -11.26 3.75
C LEU A 188 7.79 -10.79 2.47
N VAL A 189 7.51 -9.55 2.05
CA VAL A 189 8.20 -8.87 0.93
C VAL A 189 9.70 -8.81 1.21
N ALA A 190 10.09 -8.24 2.36
CA ALA A 190 11.49 -8.13 2.76
C ALA A 190 12.20 -9.49 2.83
N SER A 191 11.52 -10.52 3.35
CA SER A 191 12.09 -11.87 3.45
C SER A 191 12.28 -12.55 2.10
N LYS A 192 11.40 -12.26 1.15
CA LYS A 192 11.55 -12.74 -0.23
C LYS A 192 12.70 -12.01 -0.92
N TYR A 193 12.83 -10.70 -0.73
CA TYR A 193 13.94 -9.90 -1.24
C TYR A 193 15.30 -10.40 -0.71
N ILE A 194 15.46 -10.58 0.60
CA ILE A 194 16.72 -11.05 1.22
C ILE A 194 17.16 -12.43 0.69
N LYS A 195 16.24 -13.24 0.15
CA LYS A 195 16.60 -14.52 -0.47
C LYS A 195 17.21 -14.39 -1.86
N SER A 196 17.11 -13.23 -2.51
CA SER A 196 17.76 -12.95 -3.79
C SER A 196 19.25 -12.69 -3.60
N THR A 197 20.04 -12.79 -4.67
CA THR A 197 21.48 -12.49 -4.62
C THR A 197 21.75 -11.03 -4.23
N THR A 198 20.98 -10.08 -4.79
CA THR A 198 21.05 -8.66 -4.44
C THR A 198 20.68 -8.42 -2.98
N GLY A 199 19.62 -9.07 -2.50
CA GLY A 199 19.19 -8.94 -1.11
C GLY A 199 20.24 -9.43 -0.13
N GLN A 200 20.89 -10.57 -0.40
CA GLN A 200 21.97 -11.10 0.44
C GLN A 200 23.20 -10.20 0.47
N SER A 201 23.54 -9.55 -0.64
CA SER A 201 24.75 -8.74 -0.73
C SER A 201 24.60 -7.34 -0.15
N LYS A 202 23.40 -6.75 -0.24
CA LYS A 202 23.14 -5.36 0.15
C LYS A 202 22.44 -5.18 1.51
N THR A 203 21.83 -6.22 2.07
CA THR A 203 21.07 -6.08 3.33
C THR A 203 21.98 -6.17 4.55
N GLU A 204 22.11 -5.09 5.31
CA GLU A 204 22.86 -5.09 6.58
C GLU A 204 22.03 -5.70 7.72
N LYS A 205 20.75 -5.29 7.82
CA LYS A 205 19.84 -5.73 8.88
C LYS A 205 18.40 -5.83 8.37
N MET A 206 17.64 -6.71 8.99
CA MET A 206 16.20 -6.82 8.82
C MET A 206 15.51 -6.76 10.19
N ILE A 207 14.59 -5.83 10.34
CA ILE A 207 13.77 -5.62 11.54
C ILE A 207 12.32 -5.85 11.14
N THR A 208 11.63 -6.80 11.78
CA THR A 208 10.24 -7.11 11.47
C THR A 208 9.31 -6.83 12.62
N LEU A 209 8.18 -6.19 12.33
CA LEU A 209 7.15 -5.81 13.30
C LEU A 209 5.87 -6.60 12.99
N GLY A 210 5.61 -7.69 13.72
CA GLY A 210 4.36 -8.45 13.61
C GLY A 210 4.16 -9.20 12.29
N THR A 211 5.24 -9.66 11.64
CA THR A 211 5.16 -10.35 10.34
C THR A 211 4.56 -11.75 10.44
N PRO A 212 3.50 -12.07 9.68
CA PRO A 212 2.83 -13.36 9.72
C PRO A 212 3.53 -14.41 8.84
N TYR A 213 4.73 -14.85 9.22
CA TYR A 213 5.52 -15.82 8.45
C TYR A 213 4.80 -17.14 8.14
N LEU A 214 3.90 -17.56 9.03
CA LEU A 214 3.14 -18.80 8.90
C LEU A 214 1.66 -18.52 8.54
N GLY A 215 1.38 -17.34 8.01
CA GLY A 215 0.03 -16.85 7.77
C GLY A 215 -0.64 -16.29 9.02
N SER A 216 -1.90 -15.90 8.87
CA SER A 216 -2.72 -15.31 9.93
C SER A 216 -4.05 -16.06 10.00
N PRO A 217 -4.45 -16.64 11.14
CA PRO A 217 -5.74 -17.32 11.24
C PRO A 217 -6.93 -16.43 10.82
N ARG A 218 -6.78 -15.10 10.95
CA ARG A 218 -7.78 -14.14 10.48
C ARG A 218 -8.03 -14.19 8.98
N SER A 219 -7.07 -14.57 8.15
CA SER A 219 -7.30 -14.66 6.69
C SER A 219 -8.34 -15.72 6.36
N VAL A 220 -8.39 -16.83 7.11
CA VAL A 220 -9.43 -17.86 6.95
C VAL A 220 -10.82 -17.28 7.21
N TYR A 221 -10.98 -16.51 8.28
CA TYR A 221 -12.26 -15.84 8.58
C TYR A 221 -12.67 -14.84 7.50
N VAL A 222 -11.73 -14.11 6.91
CA VAL A 222 -12.01 -13.19 5.80
C VAL A 222 -12.51 -13.95 4.57
N MET A 223 -11.88 -15.08 4.24
CA MET A 223 -12.25 -15.90 3.09
C MET A 223 -13.59 -16.61 3.28
N GLU A 224 -13.85 -17.17 4.46
CA GLU A 224 -15.06 -17.96 4.74
C GLU A 224 -16.28 -17.09 5.02
N LEU A 225 -16.12 -16.14 5.95
CA LEU A 225 -17.24 -15.38 6.47
C LEU A 225 -17.42 -14.09 5.73
N ALA A 226 -16.49 -13.74 4.85
CA ALA A 226 -16.68 -12.57 4.04
C ALA A 226 -16.79 -11.29 4.93
N ILE A 227 -16.34 -11.42 6.19
CA ILE A 227 -16.30 -10.41 7.23
C ILE A 227 -14.83 -10.14 7.45
N CYS A 228 -14.40 -8.93 7.15
CA CYS A 228 -13.06 -8.52 7.48
C CYS A 228 -13.10 -7.64 8.74
N LEU A 229 -12.39 -8.09 9.76
CA LEU A 229 -12.00 -7.37 10.99
C LEU A 229 -13.12 -6.65 11.79
N VAL A 230 -14.23 -7.33 12.10
CA VAL A 230 -15.08 -6.95 13.27
C VAL A 230 -15.21 -8.13 14.22
N SER A 231 -14.31 -8.21 15.19
CA SER A 231 -14.67 -8.52 16.57
C SER A 231 -13.41 -8.40 17.41
N ALA A 232 -13.24 -7.24 18.04
CA ALA A 232 -12.67 -7.18 19.36
C ALA A 232 -13.85 -7.08 20.34
N ARG A 233 -14.56 -8.20 20.57
CA ARG A 233 -15.27 -8.36 21.83
C ARG A 233 -14.23 -8.78 22.85
N ILE A 234 -13.71 -7.80 23.58
CA ILE A 234 -13.09 -8.02 24.88
C ILE A 234 -14.19 -8.57 25.78
N ALA A 235 -13.93 -9.73 26.37
CA ALA A 235 -14.75 -10.36 27.39
C ALA A 235 -14.83 -9.49 28.65
#